data_AF-A0A6M6JNN4-F1
#
_entry.id   AF-A0A6M6JNN4-F1
#
_cell.length_a   1.000
_cell.length_b   1.000
_cell.length_c   1.000
_cell.angle_alpha   90.00
_cell.angle_beta   90.00
_cell.angle_gamma   90.00
#
_symmetry.space_group_name_H-M   'P 1'
#
loop_
_entity.id
_entity.type
_entity.pdbx_description
1 polymer ?
#
loop_
_entity_poly.entity_id
_entity_poly.type
_entity_poly.pdbx_seq_one_letter_code
_entity_poly.pdbx_strand_id
1 'polypeptide(L)'
;MRREWLRSFLARRTAPRNAMPYIAATLAHAGHDLRRAMESGHPTACELLGLTATGSVYVGRPNPIEALTATATPARATLLALAVLLGAAEDATGRQTWRNPTRENGAYFAALRDWGYPLSPVEELALGEVDATPSPCDDSADEVAAADAGDDAGATADHDTDGEDHGAATDAGEAAATG
;
A
#
# COMPACT_ATOMS: atom_id res chain seq x y z
N MET A 1 7.61 9.42 22.60
CA MET A 1 6.29 9.81 23.16
C MET A 1 5.12 9.16 22.42
N ARG A 2 5.03 9.29 21.07
CA ARG A 2 3.94 8.70 20.29
C ARG A 2 3.87 7.17 20.32
N ARG A 3 5.00 6.48 20.12
CA ARG A 3 5.06 5.00 20.15
C ARG A 3 4.67 4.45 21.52
N GLU A 4 5.07 5.13 22.60
CA GLU A 4 4.67 4.78 23.95
C GLU A 4 3.16 4.97 24.16
N TRP A 5 2.60 6.10 23.69
CA TRP A 5 1.16 6.30 23.70
C TRP A 5 0.42 5.22 22.90
N LEU A 6 0.92 4.84 21.72
CA LEU A 6 0.34 3.77 20.90
C LEU A 6 0.40 2.42 21.61
N ARG A 7 1.50 2.08 22.28
CA ARG A 7 1.59 0.86 23.10
C ARG A 7 0.52 0.86 24.20
N SER A 8 0.35 1.96 24.93
CA SER A 8 -0.70 2.09 25.95
C SER A 8 -2.11 2.07 25.35
N PHE A 9 -2.30 2.67 24.17
CA PHE A 9 -3.55 2.70 23.44
C PHE A 9 -3.97 1.31 22.95
N LEU A 10 -3.02 0.53 22.41
CA LEU A 10 -3.23 -0.82 21.89
C LEU A 10 -3.27 -1.91 22.97
N ALA A 11 -2.87 -1.60 24.20
CA ALA A 11 -3.04 -2.48 25.36
C ALA A 11 -4.51 -2.58 25.84
N ARG A 12 -5.40 -1.73 25.31
CA ARG A 12 -6.84 -1.76 25.64
C ARG A 12 -7.50 -3.04 25.10
N ARG A 13 -8.70 -3.35 25.59
CA ARG A 13 -9.45 -4.56 25.15
C ARG A 13 -10.27 -4.33 23.87
N THR A 14 -10.65 -3.09 23.59
CA THR A 14 -11.55 -2.74 22.48
C THR A 14 -11.02 -1.55 21.69
N ALA A 15 -11.24 -1.57 20.39
CA ALA A 15 -10.93 -0.47 19.49
C ALA A 15 -11.84 0.75 19.74
N PRO A 16 -11.40 1.98 19.38
CA PRO A 16 -12.25 3.16 19.45
C PRO A 16 -13.45 3.05 18.50
N ARG A 17 -14.51 3.82 18.77
CA ARG A 17 -15.80 3.74 18.05
C ARG A 17 -15.67 3.88 16.53
N ASN A 18 -14.78 4.77 16.07
CA ASN A 18 -14.51 5.05 14.65
C ASN A 18 -13.34 4.22 14.07
N ALA A 19 -12.87 3.16 14.74
CA ALA A 19 -11.80 2.30 14.24
C ALA A 19 -12.17 1.62 12.91
N MET A 20 -13.36 1.04 12.82
CA MET A 20 -13.77 0.28 11.62
C MET A 20 -13.85 1.15 10.36
N PRO A 21 -14.44 2.36 10.38
CA PRO A 21 -14.34 3.29 9.25
C PRO A 21 -12.89 3.61 8.86
N TYR A 22 -12.01 3.87 9.82
CA TYR A 22 -10.59 4.13 9.55
C TYR A 22 -9.90 2.91 8.91
N ILE A 23 -10.13 1.71 9.45
CA ILE A 23 -9.59 0.46 8.92
C ILE A 23 -10.05 0.26 7.48
N ALA A 24 -11.35 0.36 7.22
CA ALA A 24 -11.92 0.15 5.89
C ALA A 24 -11.38 1.17 4.87
N ALA A 25 -11.31 2.45 5.23
CA ALA A 25 -10.77 3.50 4.36
C ALA A 25 -9.29 3.29 4.05
N THR A 26 -8.49 2.91 5.04
CA THR A 26 -7.05 2.67 4.87
C THR A 26 -6.77 1.45 3.99
N LEU A 27 -7.54 0.36 4.19
CA LEU A 27 -7.44 -0.84 3.35
C LEU A 27 -7.91 -0.57 1.91
N ALA A 28 -9.00 0.18 1.72
CA ALA A 28 -9.51 0.54 0.41
C ALA A 28 -8.54 1.44 -0.38
N HIS A 29 -7.84 2.34 0.32
CA HIS A 29 -6.82 3.19 -0.29
C HIS A 29 -5.57 2.42 -0.71
N ALA A 30 -5.20 1.37 0.04
CA ALA A 30 -4.07 0.47 -0.27
C ALA A 30 -2.74 1.21 -0.59
N GLY A 31 -2.43 2.23 0.22
CA GLY A 31 -1.24 3.07 0.05
C GLY A 31 0.07 2.29 0.00
N HIS A 32 1.12 2.91 -0.57
CA HIS A 32 2.44 2.27 -0.72
C HIS A 32 3.02 1.79 0.62
N ASP A 33 2.93 2.62 1.66
CA ASP A 33 3.48 2.31 2.98
C ASP A 33 2.81 1.10 3.64
N LEU A 34 1.50 0.95 3.46
CA LEU A 34 0.78 -0.24 3.94
C LEU A 34 1.27 -1.49 3.21
N ARG A 35 1.36 -1.46 1.89
CA ARG A 35 1.83 -2.61 1.08
C ARG A 35 3.27 -2.99 1.47
N ARG A 36 4.16 -2.02 1.60
CA ARG A 36 5.53 -2.22 2.09
C ARG A 36 5.57 -2.86 3.48
N ALA A 37 4.71 -2.40 4.39
CA ALA A 37 4.64 -2.97 5.74
C ALA A 37 4.15 -4.44 5.72
N MET A 38 3.22 -4.78 4.82
CA MET A 38 2.75 -6.15 4.62
C MET A 38 3.89 -7.07 4.13
N GLU A 39 4.69 -6.63 3.17
CA GLU A 39 5.87 -7.38 2.69
C GLU A 39 6.93 -7.56 3.78
N SER A 40 7.08 -6.56 4.64
CA SER A 40 8.06 -6.55 5.74
C SER A 40 7.61 -7.33 6.98
N GLY A 41 6.38 -7.85 7.01
CA GLY A 41 5.84 -8.61 8.14
C GLY A 41 5.43 -7.74 9.34
N HIS A 42 5.13 -6.45 9.12
CA HIS A 42 4.67 -5.50 10.14
C HIS A 42 5.55 -5.42 11.42
N PRO A 43 6.86 -5.14 11.30
CA PRO A 43 7.76 -5.13 12.45
C PRO A 43 7.34 -4.11 13.51
N THR A 44 6.94 -2.90 13.10
CA THR A 44 6.48 -1.84 14.00
C THR A 44 5.16 -2.21 14.70
N ALA A 45 4.23 -2.90 14.03
CA ALA A 45 3.01 -3.37 14.70
C ALA A 45 3.32 -4.47 15.73
N CYS A 46 4.26 -5.38 15.44
CA CYS A 46 4.74 -6.37 16.39
C CYS A 46 5.34 -5.68 17.62
N GLU A 47 6.21 -4.69 17.42
CA GLU A 47 6.83 -3.90 18.48
C GLU A 47 5.77 -3.22 19.38
N LEU A 48 4.77 -2.58 18.78
CA LEU A 48 3.69 -1.90 19.50
C LEU A 48 2.81 -2.86 20.32
N LEU A 49 2.68 -4.11 19.87
CA LEU A 49 1.94 -5.17 20.55
C LEU A 49 2.78 -5.96 21.56
N GLY A 50 4.08 -5.66 21.69
CA GLY A 50 5.00 -6.40 22.57
C GLY A 50 5.37 -7.79 22.03
N LEU A 51 5.28 -7.99 20.71
CA LEU A 51 5.61 -9.22 20.01
C LEU A 51 6.99 -9.11 19.35
N THR A 52 7.65 -10.24 19.15
CA THR A 52 8.91 -10.30 18.39
C THR A 52 8.61 -10.49 16.91
N ALA A 53 9.01 -9.53 16.08
CA ALA A 53 8.83 -9.61 14.63
C ALA A 53 9.62 -10.78 14.04
N THR A 54 9.03 -11.49 13.07
CA THR A 54 9.64 -12.64 12.38
C THR A 54 10.39 -12.26 11.12
N GLY A 55 10.36 -10.98 10.73
CA GLY A 55 10.94 -10.45 9.50
C GLY A 55 9.93 -10.46 8.35
N SER A 56 10.45 -10.34 7.13
CA SER A 56 9.63 -10.34 5.91
C SER A 56 8.81 -11.62 5.74
N VAL A 57 7.67 -11.52 5.07
CA VAL A 57 6.79 -12.66 4.73
C VAL A 57 7.51 -13.76 3.95
N TYR A 58 8.59 -13.44 3.22
CA TYR A 58 9.39 -14.41 2.46
C TYR A 58 10.26 -15.33 3.32
N VAL A 59 10.38 -15.06 4.62
CA VAL A 59 11.16 -15.89 5.57
C VAL A 59 10.43 -17.21 5.90
N GLY A 60 9.14 -17.34 5.54
CA GLY A 60 8.35 -18.56 5.73
C GLY A 60 7.99 -18.84 7.20
N ARG A 61 8.19 -17.87 8.09
CA ARG A 61 7.76 -17.94 9.49
C ARG A 61 6.41 -17.24 9.65
N PRO A 62 5.44 -17.84 10.36
CA PRO A 62 4.13 -17.23 10.54
C PRO A 62 4.24 -15.90 11.30
N ASN A 63 3.37 -14.95 10.99
CA ASN A 63 3.38 -13.66 11.67
C ASN A 63 2.82 -13.85 13.09
N PRO A 64 3.48 -13.34 14.15
CA PRO A 64 2.95 -13.50 15.52
C PRO A 64 1.58 -12.83 15.72
N ILE A 65 1.23 -11.80 14.94
CA ILE A 65 -0.08 -11.16 14.96
C ILE A 65 -1.17 -12.10 14.42
N GLU A 66 -0.83 -12.93 13.43
CA GLU A 66 -1.75 -13.95 12.88
C GLU A 66 -2.12 -14.97 13.97
N ALA A 67 -1.12 -15.52 14.67
CA ALA A 67 -1.34 -16.44 15.78
C ALA A 67 -2.17 -15.81 16.92
N LEU A 68 -1.93 -14.54 17.23
CA LEU A 68 -2.71 -13.80 18.22
C LEU A 68 -4.16 -13.57 17.77
N THR A 69 -4.38 -13.39 16.46
CA THR A 69 -5.72 -13.17 15.89
C THR A 69 -6.56 -14.45 15.89
N ALA A 70 -5.94 -15.62 15.68
CA ALA A 70 -6.63 -16.91 15.64
C ALA A 70 -7.37 -17.27 16.95
N THR A 71 -6.97 -16.68 18.07
CA THR A 71 -7.57 -16.90 19.41
C THR A 71 -8.31 -15.68 19.95
N ALA A 72 -8.38 -14.59 19.17
CA ALA A 72 -8.95 -13.33 19.61
C ALA A 72 -10.48 -13.32 19.56
N THR A 73 -11.11 -12.59 20.48
CA THR A 73 -12.52 -12.22 20.34
C THR A 73 -12.70 -11.25 19.15
N PRO A 74 -13.91 -11.12 18.56
CA PRO A 74 -14.13 -10.19 17.45
C PRO A 74 -13.68 -8.76 17.76
N ALA A 75 -13.98 -8.25 18.96
CA ALA A 75 -13.55 -6.92 19.38
C ALA A 75 -12.03 -6.76 19.48
N ARG A 76 -11.32 -7.82 19.91
CA ARG A 76 -9.86 -7.82 19.97
C ARG A 76 -9.24 -7.94 18.58
N ALA A 77 -9.84 -8.71 17.69
CA ALA A 77 -9.42 -8.83 16.29
C ALA A 77 -9.51 -7.47 15.56
N THR A 78 -10.56 -6.69 15.79
CA THR A 78 -10.65 -5.31 15.28
C THR A 78 -9.49 -4.44 15.79
N LEU A 79 -9.12 -4.56 17.07
CA LEU A 79 -7.98 -3.83 17.62
C LEU A 79 -6.64 -4.29 17.04
N LEU A 80 -6.48 -5.58 16.73
CA LEU A 80 -5.29 -6.11 16.06
C LEU A 80 -5.19 -5.59 14.61
N ALA A 81 -6.30 -5.59 13.88
CA ALA A 81 -6.35 -4.98 12.55
C ALA A 81 -5.97 -3.50 12.60
N LEU A 82 -6.49 -2.76 13.58
CA LEU A 82 -6.08 -1.37 13.79
C LEU A 82 -4.57 -1.26 14.09
N ALA A 83 -4.03 -2.09 14.98
CA ALA A 83 -2.60 -2.09 15.32
C ALA A 83 -1.69 -2.29 14.11
N VAL A 84 -2.08 -3.17 13.19
CA VAL A 84 -1.34 -3.41 11.94
C VAL A 84 -1.27 -2.14 11.09
N LEU A 85 -2.40 -1.45 10.93
CA LEU A 85 -2.46 -0.23 10.11
C LEU A 85 -1.73 0.94 10.76
N LEU A 86 -1.89 1.14 12.07
CA LEU A 86 -1.14 2.17 12.81
C LEU A 86 0.36 1.86 12.80
N GLY A 87 0.74 0.59 12.89
CA GLY A 87 2.13 0.17 12.79
C GLY A 87 2.74 0.49 11.42
N ALA A 88 1.99 0.32 10.34
CA ALA A 88 2.43 0.71 9.00
C ALA A 88 2.62 2.24 8.87
N ALA A 89 1.64 3.02 9.34
CA ALA A 89 1.74 4.49 9.32
C ALA A 89 2.88 5.02 10.21
N GLU A 90 3.12 4.38 11.37
CA GLU A 90 4.25 4.71 12.23
C GLU A 90 5.61 4.42 11.60
N ASP A 91 5.71 3.31 10.86
CA ASP A 91 6.94 2.91 10.18
C ASP A 91 7.31 3.88 9.06
N ALA A 92 6.29 4.36 8.34
CA ALA A 92 6.43 5.34 7.27
C ALA A 92 6.65 6.78 7.78
N THR A 93 6.28 7.07 9.03
CA THR A 93 6.47 8.41 9.57
C THR A 93 7.95 8.68 9.86
N GLY A 94 8.49 9.73 9.26
CA GLY A 94 9.85 10.17 9.49
C GLY A 94 10.02 11.68 9.33
N ARG A 95 11.27 12.13 9.19
CA ARG A 95 11.59 13.56 9.09
C ARG A 95 10.94 14.25 7.88
N GLN A 96 10.70 13.51 6.80
CA GLN A 96 10.08 14.06 5.58
C GLN A 96 8.58 14.19 5.65
N THR A 97 7.92 13.47 6.58
CA THR A 97 6.48 13.60 6.82
C THR A 97 6.06 15.03 7.11
N TRP A 98 6.91 15.80 7.79
CA TRP A 98 6.63 17.20 8.15
C TRP A 98 6.89 18.19 7.01
N ARG A 99 7.71 17.80 6.03
CA ARG A 99 8.03 18.66 4.88
C ARG A 99 7.03 18.48 3.76
N ASN A 100 6.64 17.22 3.51
CA ASN A 100 5.72 16.83 2.45
C ASN A 100 4.74 15.79 3.03
N PRO A 101 3.75 16.22 3.83
CA PRO A 101 2.75 15.30 4.34
C PRO A 101 1.93 14.72 3.19
N THR A 102 1.67 13.43 3.23
CA THR A 102 0.74 12.79 2.29
C THR A 102 -0.66 12.77 2.91
N ARG A 103 -1.66 12.44 2.10
CA ARG A 103 -3.03 12.23 2.57
C ARG A 103 -3.11 11.16 3.66
N GLU A 104 -2.30 10.11 3.58
CA GLU A 104 -2.22 9.03 4.57
C GLU A 104 -1.66 9.54 5.90
N ASN A 105 -0.64 10.39 5.85
CA ASN A 105 -0.10 11.04 7.05
C ASN A 105 -1.21 11.87 7.73
N GLY A 106 -1.92 12.71 6.97
CA GLY A 106 -3.03 13.50 7.50
C GLY A 106 -4.14 12.65 8.11
N ALA A 107 -4.58 11.60 7.43
CA ALA A 107 -5.59 10.67 7.94
C ALA A 107 -5.13 9.97 9.23
N TYR A 108 -3.84 9.60 9.30
CA TYR A 108 -3.25 8.97 10.47
C TYR A 108 -3.24 9.91 11.68
N PHE A 109 -2.68 11.11 11.56
CA PHE A 109 -2.61 12.06 12.68
C PHE A 109 -3.99 12.58 13.10
N ALA A 110 -4.92 12.76 12.15
CA ALA A 110 -6.30 13.10 12.46
C ALA A 110 -6.94 12.02 13.34
N ALA A 111 -6.77 10.75 12.98
CA ALA A 111 -7.29 9.63 13.77
C ALA A 111 -6.67 9.58 15.18
N LEU A 112 -5.35 9.79 15.30
CA LEU A 112 -4.69 9.85 16.62
C LEU A 112 -5.28 10.96 17.50
N ARG A 113 -5.45 12.17 16.94
CA ARG A 113 -6.03 13.31 17.64
C ARG A 113 -7.45 13.01 18.12
N ASP A 114 -8.27 12.42 17.25
CA ASP A 114 -9.66 12.04 17.57
C ASP A 114 -9.72 10.99 18.69
N TRP A 115 -8.69 10.16 18.85
CA TRP A 115 -8.56 9.18 19.92
C TRP A 115 -7.88 9.71 21.19
N GLY A 116 -7.58 11.02 21.22
CA GLY A 116 -7.04 11.72 22.38
C GLY A 116 -5.52 11.69 22.50
N TYR A 117 -4.79 11.44 21.41
CA TYR A 117 -3.35 11.69 21.39
C TYR A 117 -3.09 13.21 21.27
N PRO A 118 -2.35 13.82 22.22
CA PRO A 118 -1.99 15.23 22.11
C PRO A 118 -0.89 15.39 21.06
N LEU A 119 -1.26 15.83 19.85
CA LEU A 119 -0.29 16.15 18.81
C LEU A 119 0.64 17.26 19.27
N SER A 120 1.92 17.08 19.01
CA SER A 120 2.90 18.17 19.12
C SER A 120 2.76 19.16 17.95
N PRO A 121 3.28 20.40 18.08
CA PRO A 121 3.19 21.39 17.02
C PRO A 121 3.76 20.93 15.66
N VAL A 122 4.77 20.04 15.67
CA VAL A 122 5.33 19.47 14.43
C VAL A 122 4.42 18.42 13.81
N GLU A 123 3.71 17.64 14.63
CA GLU A 123 2.76 16.63 14.16
C GLU A 123 1.48 17.27 13.61
N GLU A 124 1.10 18.44 14.11
CA GLU A 124 -0.02 19.22 13.56
C GLU A 124 0.22 19.67 12.12
N LEU A 125 1.49 19.84 11.70
CA LEU A 125 1.82 20.18 10.31
C LEU A 125 1.34 19.11 9.33
N ALA A 126 1.29 17.85 9.74
CA ALA A 126 0.83 16.75 8.89
C ALA A 126 -0.67 16.77 8.62
N LEU A 127 -1.43 17.61 9.33
CA LEU A 127 -2.86 17.84 9.08
C LEU A 127 -3.11 18.87 7.96
N GLY A 128 -2.10 19.66 7.59
CA GLY A 128 -2.17 20.60 6.48
C GLY A 128 -2.11 19.87 5.14
N GLU A 129 -3.01 20.25 4.23
CA GLU A 129 -3.23 19.71 2.87
C GLU A 129 -4.29 18.59 2.69
N VAL A 130 -5.31 18.51 3.55
CA VAL A 130 -6.61 17.96 3.09
C VAL A 130 -7.43 19.03 2.31
N ASP A 131 -7.00 20.29 2.35
CA ASP A 131 -7.57 21.45 1.63
C ASP A 131 -6.63 22.06 0.55
N ALA A 132 -5.48 21.46 0.26
CA ALA A 132 -4.63 21.95 -0.82
C ALA A 132 -5.22 21.50 -2.17
N THR A 133 -5.77 22.49 -2.87
CA THR A 133 -6.04 22.45 -4.31
C THR A 133 -4.81 21.86 -5.03
N PRO A 134 -4.98 20.95 -6.02
CA PRO A 134 -3.84 20.44 -6.77
C PRO A 134 -2.99 21.60 -7.29
N SER A 135 -1.70 21.58 -6.96
CA SER A 135 -0.74 22.53 -7.51
C SER A 135 -0.78 22.38 -9.03
N PRO A 136 -1.10 23.45 -9.80
CA PRO A 136 -1.09 23.35 -11.25
C PRO A 136 0.35 23.41 -11.76
N CYS A 137 0.57 22.67 -12.85
CA CYS A 137 1.64 22.76 -13.86
C CYS A 137 3.11 22.56 -13.42
N ASP A 138 3.67 21.41 -13.79
CA ASP A 138 4.96 21.39 -14.50
C ASP A 138 4.65 20.98 -15.95
N ASP A 139 4.39 22.00 -16.77
CA ASP A 139 4.28 21.88 -18.23
C ASP A 139 5.65 22.22 -18.80
N SER A 140 6.51 21.21 -18.91
CA SER A 140 7.71 21.31 -19.75
C SER A 140 7.32 20.88 -21.16
N ALA A 141 6.71 21.82 -21.88
CA ALA A 141 6.56 21.77 -23.32
C ALA A 141 7.95 21.88 -23.97
N ASP A 142 8.47 20.78 -24.50
CA ASP A 142 9.58 20.80 -25.45
C ASP A 142 8.97 20.73 -26.85
N GLU A 143 8.77 21.91 -27.44
CA GLU A 143 8.30 22.12 -28.80
C GLU A 143 9.51 22.13 -29.75
N VAL A 144 9.71 21.03 -30.50
CA VAL A 144 10.59 21.04 -31.68
C VAL A 144 9.76 20.86 -32.95
N ALA A 145 9.49 22.04 -33.53
CA ALA A 145 9.16 22.39 -34.90
C ALA A 145 9.07 21.27 -35.95
N ALA A 146 7.92 21.24 -36.62
CA ALA A 146 7.70 20.61 -37.91
C ALA A 146 8.43 21.35 -39.05
N ALA A 147 8.99 20.60 -40.00
CA ALA A 147 9.34 21.07 -41.33
C ALA A 147 8.80 20.09 -42.40
N ASP A 148 7.64 20.51 -42.93
CA ASP A 148 7.09 20.46 -44.29
C ASP A 148 7.60 19.46 -45.37
N ALA A 149 6.59 18.75 -45.89
CA ALA A 149 6.27 18.15 -47.20
C ALA A 149 7.31 17.89 -48.31
N GLY A 150 7.13 16.70 -48.94
CA GLY A 150 7.54 16.38 -50.30
C GLY A 150 6.83 15.12 -50.82
N ASP A 151 5.85 15.31 -51.68
CA ASP A 151 5.04 14.33 -52.44
C ASP A 151 5.84 13.73 -53.62
N ASP A 152 5.69 12.43 -53.92
CA ASP A 152 5.85 11.82 -55.25
C ASP A 152 5.43 10.33 -55.22
N ALA A 153 4.63 9.93 -56.22
CA ALA A 153 4.09 8.60 -56.43
C ALA A 153 4.77 7.91 -57.62
N GLY A 154 5.02 6.59 -57.55
CA GLY A 154 5.35 5.84 -58.77
C GLY A 154 5.82 4.38 -58.62
N ALA A 155 4.90 3.46 -58.98
CA ALA A 155 5.10 2.26 -59.81
C ALA A 155 5.87 0.99 -59.29
N THR A 156 5.06 -0.07 -59.08
CA THR A 156 5.16 -1.47 -59.59
C THR A 156 6.51 -2.19 -59.72
N ALA A 157 6.62 -3.39 -59.14
CA ALA A 157 6.74 -4.65 -59.90
C ALA A 157 6.78 -5.88 -58.97
N ASP A 158 6.06 -6.92 -59.40
CA ASP A 158 5.97 -8.27 -58.86
C ASP A 158 7.32 -9.02 -58.78
N HIS A 159 7.44 -9.95 -57.82
CA HIS A 159 7.93 -11.29 -58.14
C HIS A 159 7.43 -12.34 -57.13
N ASP A 160 6.73 -13.31 -57.71
CA ASP A 160 6.20 -14.59 -57.25
C ASP A 160 7.15 -15.52 -56.45
N THR A 161 6.51 -16.19 -55.47
CA THR A 161 6.46 -17.65 -55.16
C THR A 161 7.76 -18.43 -54.83
N ASP A 162 7.81 -19.52 -54.06
CA ASP A 162 6.89 -20.61 -53.69
C ASP A 162 7.35 -21.25 -52.35
N GLY A 163 6.48 -22.02 -51.68
CA GLY A 163 6.94 -23.06 -50.73
C GLY A 163 6.03 -23.40 -49.55
N GLU A 164 4.86 -23.97 -49.84
CA GLU A 164 4.27 -25.18 -49.22
C GLU A 164 5.15 -25.94 -48.17
N ASP A 165 4.69 -26.62 -47.12
CA ASP A 165 3.37 -27.06 -46.64
C ASP A 165 3.59 -28.05 -45.45
N HIS A 166 2.52 -28.27 -44.66
CA HIS A 166 2.24 -29.39 -43.74
C HIS A 166 3.09 -29.55 -42.45
N GLY A 167 2.52 -29.79 -41.26
CA GLY A 167 1.13 -30.05 -40.89
C GLY A 167 0.99 -30.43 -39.39
N ALA A 168 -0.26 -30.34 -38.90
CA ALA A 168 -0.96 -31.16 -37.90
C ALA A 168 -0.29 -31.45 -36.53
N ALA A 169 -0.85 -30.97 -35.41
CA ALA A 169 -1.87 -31.65 -34.57
C ALA A 169 -1.29 -32.89 -33.84
N THR A 170 -1.47 -33.20 -32.56
CA THR A 170 -2.34 -32.89 -31.40
C THR A 170 -1.61 -33.54 -30.20
N ASP A 171 -1.92 -33.27 -28.93
CA ASP A 171 -2.80 -34.16 -28.15
C ASP A 171 -2.94 -33.63 -26.71
N ALA A 172 -4.14 -33.82 -26.18
CA ALA A 172 -4.64 -33.35 -24.90
C ALA A 172 -4.29 -34.35 -23.79
N GLY A 173 -3.72 -33.86 -22.68
CA GLY A 173 -3.52 -34.65 -21.47
C GLY A 173 -4.77 -34.63 -20.58
N GLU A 174 -5.61 -35.65 -20.71
CA GLU A 174 -6.73 -35.97 -19.83
C GLU A 174 -6.27 -36.64 -18.51
N ALA A 175 -7.11 -36.52 -17.49
CA ALA A 175 -6.89 -36.74 -16.07
C ALA A 175 -6.91 -38.21 -15.59
N ALA A 176 -6.53 -38.33 -14.30
CA ALA A 176 -7.14 -39.18 -13.25
C ALA A 176 -6.45 -40.49 -12.80
N ALA A 177 -6.11 -40.47 -11.50
CA ALA A 177 -6.54 -41.41 -10.46
C ALA A 177 -5.79 -42.73 -10.18
N THR A 178 -5.50 -42.87 -8.88
CA THR A 178 -5.47 -44.07 -8.00
C THR A 178 -4.29 -45.03 -8.06
N GLY A 179 -3.63 -45.15 -6.89
CA GLY A 179 -2.76 -46.24 -6.47
C GLY A 179 -2.47 -46.07 -4.99
#